data_AF-A0A243RQD6-F1
#
_entry.id   AF-A0A243RQD6-F1
#
_cell.length_a   1.000
_cell.length_b   1.000
_cell.length_c   1.000
_cell.angle_alpha   90.00
_cell.angle_beta   90.00
_cell.angle_gamma   90.00
#
_symmetry.space_group_name_H-M   'P 1'
#
loop_
_entity.id
_entity.type
_entity.pdbx_description
1 polymer ?
#
loop_
_entity_poly.entity_id
_entity_poly.type
_entity_poly.pdbx_seq_one_letter_code
_entity_poly.pdbx_strand_id
1 'polypeptide(L)' 'MIVARAVERGELPDVPRSPRVVNLPLDLLRHDMFMTMRAVPDESIIEFVDEVWLPLLGALGVPSTSPAPAPPA' A
#
# COMPACT_ATOMS: atom_id res chain seq x y z
N MET A 1 -13.49 -2.94 7.31
CA MET A 1 -12.13 -3.22 6.82
C MET A 1 -11.30 -1.95 6.85
N ILE A 2 -10.02 -1.99 7.22
CA ILE A 2 -9.20 -0.77 7.34
C ILE A 2 -9.05 -0.01 6.02
N VAL A 3 -8.91 -0.74 4.90
CA VAL A 3 -8.84 -0.16 3.54
C VAL A 3 -10.13 0.58 3.16
N ALA A 4 -11.30 -0.01 3.42
CA ALA A 4 -12.58 0.64 3.16
C ALA A 4 -12.73 1.96 3.94
N ARG A 5 -12.31 1.96 5.22
CA ARG A 5 -12.32 3.18 6.03
C ARG A 5 -11.33 4.24 5.51
N ALA A 6 -10.20 3.84 4.94
CA ALA A 6 -9.24 4.77 4.34
C ALA A 6 -9.81 5.40 3.05
N VAL A 7 -10.55 4.63 2.26
CA VAL A 7 -11.32 5.16 1.11
C VAL A 7 -12.40 6.14 1.59
N GLU A 8 -13.17 5.78 2.63
CA GLU A 8 -14.19 6.66 3.22
C GLU A 8 -13.61 7.98 3.74
N ARG A 9 -12.36 7.98 4.22
CA ARG A 9 -11.63 9.19 4.65
C ARG A 9 -10.98 9.97 3.51
N GLY A 10 -10.98 9.44 2.28
CA GLY A 10 -10.31 10.04 1.13
C GLY A 10 -8.78 9.88 1.14
N GLU A 11 -8.24 8.99 1.98
CA GLU A 11 -6.80 8.68 2.04
C GLU A 11 -6.36 7.74 0.91
N LEU A 12 -7.31 6.99 0.34
CA LEU A 12 -7.08 6.05 -0.76
C LEU A 12 -8.11 6.28 -1.88
N PRO A 13 -7.74 6.04 -3.14
CA PRO A 13 -8.69 6.12 -4.26
C PRO A 13 -9.77 5.04 -4.14
N ASP A 14 -11.01 5.39 -4.50
CA ASP A 14 -12.14 4.44 -4.53
C ASP A 14 -12.12 3.62 -5.82
N VAL A 15 -11.18 2.66 -5.87
CA VAL A 15 -11.02 1.72 -6.99
C VAL A 15 -11.23 0.28 -6.51
N PRO A 16 -11.83 -0.59 -7.35
CA PRO A 16 -11.91 -2.01 -7.06
C PRO A 16 -10.52 -2.61 -6.82
N ARG A 17 -10.36 -3.32 -5.71
CA ARG A 17 -9.10 -3.98 -5.34
C ARG A 17 -9.30 -5.47 -5.24
N SER A 18 -8.31 -6.22 -5.74
CA SER A 18 -8.29 -7.66 -5.58
C SER A 18 -8.15 -8.02 -4.09
N PRO A 19 -8.88 -9.04 -3.59
CA PRO A 19 -8.68 -9.55 -2.24
C PRO A 19 -7.23 -9.94 -1.93
N ARG A 20 -6.46 -10.34 -2.96
CA ARG A 20 -5.03 -10.66 -2.81
C ARG A 20 -4.20 -9.44 -2.40
N VAL A 21 -4.48 -8.27 -2.98
CA VAL A 21 -3.78 -7.03 -2.62
C VAL A 21 -4.16 -6.61 -1.20
N VAL A 22 -5.44 -6.72 -0.84
CA VAL A 22 -5.92 -6.34 0.50
C VAL A 22 -5.30 -7.21 1.59
N ASN A 23 -5.09 -8.50 1.33
CA ASN A 23 -4.56 -9.45 2.30
C ASN A 23 -3.02 -9.62 2.27
N LEU A 24 -2.34 -9.02 1.29
CA LEU A 24 -0.92 -9.22 1.04
C LEU A 24 -0.02 -9.07 2.28
N PRO A 25 -0.15 -8.04 3.15
CA PRO A 25 0.73 -7.90 4.31
C PRO A 25 0.67 -9.11 5.24
N LEU A 26 -0.52 -9.68 5.40
CA LEU A 26 -0.72 -10.84 6.26
C LEU A 26 -0.21 -12.12 5.60
N ASP A 27 -0.29 -12.20 4.28
CA ASP A 27 0.28 -13.33 3.52
C ASP A 27 1.81 -13.29 3.57
N LEU A 28 2.43 -12.12 3.45
CA LEU A 28 3.88 -11.92 3.63
C LEU A 28 4.33 -12.28 5.05
N LEU A 29 3.62 -11.77 6.07
CA LEU A 29 3.88 -12.10 7.47
C LEU A 29 3.87 -13.61 7.71
N ARG A 30 2.79 -14.29 7.29
CA ARG A 30 2.67 -15.74 7.44
C ARG A 30 3.78 -16.48 6.70
N HIS A 31 4.08 -16.06 5.47
CA HIS A 31 5.12 -16.68 4.68
C HIS A 31 6.48 -16.60 5.38
N ASP A 32 6.87 -15.41 5.86
CA ASP A 32 8.13 -15.22 6.57
C ASP A 32 8.20 -16.06 7.85
N MET A 33 7.12 -16.10 8.63
CA MET A 33 7.01 -17.00 9.79
C MET A 33 7.22 -18.47 9.42
N PHE A 34 6.58 -18.95 8.35
CA PHE A 34 6.68 -20.35 7.94
C PHE A 34 8.04 -20.71 7.33
N MET A 35 8.69 -19.78 6.62
CA MET A 35 9.99 -20.02 6.00
C MET A 35 11.14 -19.93 7.00
N THR A 36 11.05 -19.01 7.96
CA THR A 36 12.11 -18.79 8.95
C THR A 36 11.88 -19.60 10.23
N MET A 37 10.66 -20.07 10.49
CA MET A 37 10.24 -20.70 11.74
C MET A 37 10.56 -19.85 12.98
N ARG A 38 10.52 -18.52 12.83
CA ARG A 38 10.81 -17.55 13.88
C ARG A 38 9.74 -16.47 13.93
N ALA A 39 9.76 -15.68 15.00
CA ALA A 39 8.99 -14.45 15.05
C ALA A 39 9.51 -13.48 13.97
N VAL A 40 8.57 -12.84 13.27
CA VAL A 40 8.89 -11.80 12.28
C VAL A 40 9.35 -10.57 13.04
N PRO A 41 10.51 -10.00 12.70
CA PRO A 41 10.99 -8.80 13.36
C PRO A 41 10.19 -7.57 12.90
N ASP A 42 10.14 -6.54 13.74
CA ASP A 42 9.32 -5.35 13.50
C ASP A 42 9.73 -4.63 12.20
N GLU A 43 11.02 -4.62 11.85
CA GLU A 43 11.50 -4.03 10.60
C GLU A 43 10.88 -4.67 9.36
N SER A 44 10.67 -5.99 9.36
CA SER A 44 10.05 -6.69 8.24
C SER A 44 8.57 -6.34 8.11
N ILE A 45 7.88 -6.11 9.24
CA ILE A 45 6.49 -5.66 9.22
C ILE A 45 6.39 -4.27 8.56
N ILE A 46 7.32 -3.37 8.89
CA ILE A 46 7.40 -2.04 8.27
C ILE A 46 7.64 -2.17 6.76
N GLU A 47 8.60 -3.00 6.34
CA GLU A 47 8.89 -3.25 4.92
C GLU A 47 7.65 -3.78 4.17
N PHE A 48 6.95 -4.77 4.74
CA PHE A 48 5.77 -5.37 4.12
C PHE A 48 4.63 -4.35 3.90
N VAL A 49 4.48 -3.41 4.83
CA VAL A 49 3.43 -2.39 4.77
C VAL A 49 3.85 -1.22 3.90
N ASP A 50 4.97 -0.58 4.22
CA ASP A 50 5.35 0.73 3.68
C ASP A 50 5.97 0.62 2.30
N GLU A 51 6.83 -0.39 2.09
CA GLU A 51 7.57 -0.54 0.83
C GLU A 51 6.81 -1.38 -0.20
N VAL A 52 5.98 -2.32 0.26
CA VAL A 52 5.26 -3.25 -0.63
C VAL A 52 3.77 -2.92 -0.74
N TRP A 53 3.04 -2.88 0.37
CA TRP A 53 1.57 -2.84 0.33
C TRP A 53 0.98 -1.46 0.01
N LEU A 54 1.42 -0.40 0.70
CA LEU A 54 0.96 0.97 0.48
C LEU A 54 1.14 1.45 -0.98
N PRO A 55 2.26 1.20 -1.68
CA PRO A 55 2.38 1.55 -3.10
C PRO A 55 1.32 0.86 -3.97
N LEU A 56 1.03 -0.42 -3.70
CA LEU A 56 0.01 -1.17 -4.44
C LEU A 56 -1.41 -0.65 -4.20
N LEU A 57 -1.65 0.05 -3.08
CA LEU A 57 -2.93 0.70 -2.80
C LEU A 57 -3.08 2.07 -3.47
N GLY A 58 -1.98 2.62 -4.02
CA GLY A 58 -1.91 3.98 -4.54
C GLY A 58 -1.74 5.05 -3.44
N ALA A 59 -1.25 4.66 -2.26
CA ALA A 59 -1.07 5.56 -1.13
C ALA A 59 0.23 6.38 -1.22
N LEU A 60 1.25 5.87 -1.92
CA LEU A 60 2.44 6.65 -2.25
C LEU A 60 2.05 7.65 -3.31
N GLY A 61 2.01 8.93 -2.92
CA GLY A 61 1.71 10.03 -3.81
C GLY A 61 2.57 9.94 -5.07
N VAL A 62 1.97 9.56 -6.19
CA VAL A 62 2.52 9.94 -7.49
C VAL A 62 2.57 11.47 -7.44
N PRO A 63 3.74 12.13 -7.53
CA PRO A 63 3.75 13.56 -7.71
C PRO A 63 2.93 13.81 -8.96
N SER A 64 1.77 14.47 -8.79
CA SER A 64 0.95 14.89 -9.90
C SER A 64 1.76 15.93 -10.66
N THR A 65 2.61 15.49 -11.57
CA THR A 65 3.13 16.31 -12.66
C THR A 65 1.93 16.64 -13.53
N SER A 66 1.13 17.61 -13.10
CA SER A 66 0.34 18.41 -14.02
C SER A 66 1.34 19.38 -14.64
N PRO A 67 1.67 19.27 -15.94
CA PRO A 67 2.44 20.32 -16.60
C PRO A 67 1.66 21.62 -16.45
N ALA A 68 2.28 22.62 -15.83
CA ALA A 68 1.73 23.96 -15.71
C ALA A 68 1.35 24.46 -17.12
N PRO A 69 0.18 25.10 -17.30
CA PRO A 69 -0.22 25.61 -18.61
C PRO A 69 0.81 26.64 -19.10
N ALA A 70 1.25 26.47 -20.35
CA ALA A 70 2.21 27.37 -20.99
C ALA A 70 1.69 28.82 -20.97
N PRO A 71 2.56 29.81 -20.72
CA PRO A 71 2.16 31.21 -20.73
C PRO A 71 1.68 31.61 -22.15
N PRO A 72 0.64 32.45 -22.27
CA PRO A 72 0.23 32.96 -23.57
C PRO A 72 1.32 33.87 -24.14
N ALA A 73 1.71 33.60 -25.39
CA ALA A 73 2.56 34.47 -26.21
C ALA A 73 1.73 35.58 -26.86
#